data_AF-A0A4Q9FL41-F1
#
_entry.id   AF-A0A4Q9FL41-F1
#
_cell.length_a   1.000
_cell.length_b   1.000
_cell.length_c   1.000
_cell.angle_alpha   90.00
_cell.angle_beta   90.00
_cell.angle_gamma   90.00
#
_symmetry.space_group_name_H-M   'P 1'
#
loop_
_entity.id
_entity.type
_entity.pdbx_description
1 polymer ?
#
loop_
_entity_poly.entity_id
_entity_poly.type
_entity_poly.pdbx_seq_one_letter_code
_entity_poly.pdbx_strand_id
1 'polypeptide(L)'
;MVFTLTITDPQTKLIFSDLFIMNSELEFHSKFKFLGEKQKHRKTQNAYFLEIKTLKKTLIEVSTDSTTQIQNLKAKIYDVLIEKVEADTHYHSPESNLSINSTTNK
;
A
#
# COMPACT_ATOMS: atom_id res chain seq x y z
N MET A 1 -1.67 0.93 12.23
CA MET A 1 -0.77 2.10 12.08
C MET A 1 -1.17 2.87 10.83
N VAL A 2 -1.24 4.20 10.90
CA VAL A 2 -1.62 5.07 9.76
C VAL A 2 -0.38 5.51 8.99
N PHE A 3 -0.46 5.44 7.67
CA PHE A 3 0.55 5.88 6.72
C PHE A 3 -0.07 6.88 5.75
N THR A 4 0.76 7.77 5.21
CA THR A 4 0.37 8.73 4.18
C THR A 4 1.15 8.45 2.91
N LEU A 5 0.46 8.31 1.79
CA LEU A 5 1.02 8.29 0.44
C LEU A 5 0.84 9.66 -0.20
N THR A 6 1.92 10.30 -0.64
CA THR A 6 1.86 11.57 -1.36
C THR A 6 2.58 11.48 -2.69
N ILE A 7 2.06 12.21 -3.70
CA ILE A 7 2.77 12.46 -4.95
C ILE A 7 2.83 13.96 -5.19
N THR A 8 4.04 14.49 -5.37
CA THR A 8 4.26 15.85 -5.86
C THR A 8 4.71 15.83 -7.31
N ASP A 9 4.31 16.82 -8.08
CA ASP A 9 4.74 17.00 -9.47
C ASP A 9 6.14 17.65 -9.56
N PRO A 10 6.71 17.79 -10.78
CA PRO A 10 7.98 18.45 -11.00
C PRO A 10 8.03 19.93 -10.56
N GLN A 11 6.87 20.58 -10.40
CA GLN A 11 6.77 21.95 -9.89
C GLN A 11 6.63 21.99 -8.36
N THR A 12 6.89 20.86 -7.69
CA THR A 12 6.76 20.68 -6.24
C THR A 12 5.34 20.84 -5.70
N LYS A 13 4.34 20.80 -6.57
CA LYS A 13 2.93 20.87 -6.18
C LYS A 13 2.44 19.49 -5.77
N LEU A 14 1.77 19.41 -4.62
CA LEU A 14 1.07 18.21 -4.20
C LEU A 14 -0.10 17.95 -5.15
N ILE A 15 -0.05 16.82 -5.87
CA ILE A 15 -1.09 16.40 -6.82
C ILE A 15 -1.85 15.17 -6.33
N PHE A 16 -1.35 14.49 -5.31
CA PHE A 16 -2.00 13.33 -4.73
C PHE A 16 -1.65 13.19 -3.24
N SER A 17 -2.64 12.86 -2.42
CA SER A 17 -2.45 12.52 -1.01
C SER A 17 -3.54 11.55 -0.57
N ASP A 18 -3.14 10.46 0.08
CA ASP A 18 -4.08 9.48 0.63
C ASP A 18 -3.55 8.87 1.93
N LEU A 19 -4.46 8.28 2.71
CA LEU A 19 -4.19 7.62 3.98
C LEU A 19 -4.54 6.14 3.89
N PHE A 20 -3.66 5.30 4.43
CA PHE A 20 -3.93 3.86 4.53
C PHE A 20 -3.41 3.28 5.85
N ILE A 21 -3.94 2.11 6.21
CA ILE A 21 -3.65 1.44 7.47
C ILE A 21 -2.90 0.14 7.20
N MET A 22 -1.75 -0.03 7.87
CA MET A 22 -1.04 -1.31 8.00
C MET A 22 -0.95 -1.70 9.47
N ASN A 23 -0.81 -2.98 9.78
CA ASN A 23 -0.68 -3.49 11.14
C ASN A 23 0.65 -3.05 11.78
N SER A 24 1.74 -2.97 11.00
CA SER A 24 3.05 -2.54 11.49
C SER A 24 3.97 -1.95 10.40
N GLU A 25 5.05 -1.28 10.81
CA GLU A 25 6.15 -0.90 9.89
C GLU A 25 6.82 -2.14 9.27
N LEU A 26 6.87 -3.27 9.99
CA LEU A 26 7.44 -4.52 9.48
C LEU A 26 6.62 -5.08 8.32
N GLU A 27 5.28 -5.09 8.47
CA GLU A 27 4.37 -5.49 7.40
C GLU A 27 4.53 -4.57 6.18
N PHE A 28 4.60 -3.26 6.42
CA PHE A 28 4.88 -2.27 5.36
C PHE A 28 6.16 -2.63 4.59
N HIS A 29 7.28 -2.83 5.29
CA HIS A 29 8.55 -3.17 4.63
C HIS A 29 8.47 -4.51 3.89
N SER A 30 7.68 -5.47 4.37
CA SER A 30 7.50 -6.75 3.70
C SER A 30 6.70 -6.63 2.40
N LYS A 31 5.62 -5.85 2.41
CA LYS A 31 4.69 -5.69 1.28
C LYS A 31 5.22 -4.73 0.20
N PHE A 32 6.00 -3.73 0.59
CA PHE A 32 6.51 -2.68 -0.31
C PHE A 32 8.00 -2.83 -0.67
N LYS A 33 8.58 -4.03 -0.60
CA LYS A 33 10.00 -4.28 -0.95
C LYS A 33 10.38 -3.75 -2.33
N PHE A 34 9.47 -3.84 -3.30
CA PHE A 34 9.67 -3.39 -4.67
C PHE A 34 9.94 -1.88 -4.81
N LEU A 35 9.56 -1.07 -3.81
CA LEU A 35 9.85 0.37 -3.78
C LEU A 35 11.28 0.67 -3.29
N GLY A 36 11.88 -0.23 -2.51
CA GLY A 36 13.26 -0.07 -2.02
C GLY A 36 14.35 -0.46 -3.02
N GLU A 37 14.03 -1.29 -4.02
CA GLU A 37 14.97 -1.75 -5.05
C GLU A 37 15.20 -0.73 -6.17
N LYS A 38 14.35 0.30 -6.27
CA LYS A 38 14.40 1.29 -7.34
C LYS A 38 14.56 2.69 -6.77
N GLN A 39 15.73 3.27 -7.07
CA GLN A 39 16.01 4.71 -7.12
C GLN A 39 16.41 5.40 -5.81
N LYS A 40 17.73 5.45 -5.61
CA LYS A 40 18.41 6.64 -5.06
C LYS A 40 18.78 7.56 -6.22
N HIS A 41 17.81 8.20 -6.89
CA HIS A 41 18.16 9.31 -7.78
C HIS A 41 18.16 10.60 -6.96
N ARG A 42 19.31 11.27 -6.95
CA ARG A 42 19.48 12.63 -6.38
C ARG A 42 18.29 13.48 -6.80
N LYS A 43 17.69 14.21 -5.85
CA LYS A 43 16.63 15.21 -6.06
C LYS A 43 16.89 16.03 -7.33
N THR A 44 16.34 15.59 -8.46
CA THR A 44 16.36 16.32 -9.70
C THR A 44 15.19 17.30 -9.63
N GLN A 45 15.46 18.59 -9.90
CA GLN A 45 14.47 19.67 -9.82
C GLN A 45 13.29 19.52 -10.80
N ASN A 46 13.22 18.45 -11.59
CA ASN A 46 12.20 18.22 -12.60
C ASN A 46 11.70 16.77 -12.59
N ALA A 47 11.24 16.29 -11.43
CA ALA A 47 10.75 14.93 -11.25
C ALA A 47 9.46 14.90 -10.43
N TYR A 48 8.62 13.90 -10.67
CA TYR A 48 7.59 13.49 -9.75
C TYR A 48 8.22 12.80 -8.54
N PHE A 49 7.73 13.11 -7.34
CA PHE A 49 8.17 12.45 -6.12
C PHE A 49 7.01 11.71 -5.49
N LEU A 50 7.22 10.42 -5.20
CA LEU A 50 6.32 9.58 -4.41
C LEU A 50 6.93 9.40 -3.03
N GLU A 51 6.19 9.76 -2.01
CA GLU A 51 6.60 9.56 -0.63
C GLU A 51 5.58 8.71 0.12
N ILE A 52 6.07 7.78 0.94
CA ILE A 52 5.26 7.13 1.95
C ILE A 52 5.87 7.42 3.32
N LYS A 53 5.07 7.97 4.22
CA LYS A 53 5.50 8.37 5.55
C LYS A 53 4.54 7.90 6.64
N THR A 54 5.09 7.72 7.83
CA THR A 54 4.32 7.70 9.07
C THR A 54 4.29 9.09 9.67
N LEU A 55 3.59 9.27 10.78
CA LEU A 55 3.66 10.51 11.56
C LEU A 55 5.08 10.84 12.07
N LYS A 56 5.98 9.85 12.12
CA LYS A 56 7.31 9.98 12.71
C LYS A 56 8.41 10.18 11.68
N LYS A 57 8.28 9.59 10.50
CA LYS A 57 9.35 9.57 9.48
C LYS A 57 8.83 9.24 8.09
N THR A 58 9.56 9.67 7.08
CA THR A 58 9.45 9.15 5.70
C THR A 58 10.08 7.76 5.65
N LEU A 59 9.36 6.80 5.08
CA LEU A 59 9.81 5.41 4.92
C LEU A 59 10.24 5.10 3.49
N ILE A 60 9.59 5.72 2.51
CA ILE A 60 9.89 5.60 1.08
C ILE A 60 9.91 7.00 0.48
N GLU A 61 10.91 7.25 -0.35
CA GLU A 61 11.02 8.43 -1.22
C GLU A 61 11.53 7.90 -2.57
N VAL A 62 10.72 8.05 -3.62
CA VAL A 62 11.03 7.60 -4.98
C VAL A 62 10.77 8.76 -5.94
N SER A 63 11.67 8.97 -6.90
CA SER A 63 11.54 10.06 -7.87
C SER A 63 11.64 9.56 -9.30
N THR A 64 10.73 9.97 -10.17
CA THR A 64 10.78 9.69 -11.61
C THR A 64 10.39 10.91 -12.42
N ASP A 65 11.02 11.11 -13.57
CA ASP A 65 10.67 12.14 -14.54
C ASP A 65 9.48 11.72 -15.44
N SER A 66 9.01 10.49 -15.32
CA SER A 66 7.99 9.91 -16.20
C SER A 66 6.62 9.83 -15.54
N THR A 67 5.64 10.49 -16.15
CA THR A 67 4.22 10.39 -15.78
C THR A 67 3.74 8.93 -15.80
N THR A 68 4.16 8.13 -16.79
CA THR A 68 3.78 6.72 -16.88
C THR A 68 4.37 5.92 -15.72
N GLN A 69 5.64 6.15 -15.36
CA GLN A 69 6.26 5.42 -14.25
C GLN A 69 5.63 5.78 -12.90
N ILE A 70 5.36 7.06 -12.64
CA ILE A 70 4.74 7.48 -11.37
C ILE A 70 3.32 6.91 -11.23
N GLN A 71 2.54 6.87 -12.32
CA GLN A 71 1.21 6.24 -12.31
C GLN A 71 1.30 4.72 -12.10
N ASN A 72 2.27 4.05 -12.74
CA ASN A 72 2.48 2.62 -12.53
C ASN A 72 2.92 2.29 -11.10
N LEU A 73 3.76 3.13 -10.47
CA LEU A 73 4.12 2.99 -9.06
C LEU A 73 2.91 3.16 -8.15
N LYS A 74 2.09 4.19 -8.41
CA LYS A 74 0.83 4.42 -7.69
C LYS A 74 -0.08 3.20 -7.80
N ALA A 75 -0.33 2.69 -9.02
CA ALA A 75 -1.19 1.53 -9.24
C ALA A 75 -0.71 0.31 -8.46
N LYS A 76 0.58 -0.03 -8.54
CA LYS A 76 1.18 -1.15 -7.80
C LYS A 76 1.02 -1.03 -6.28
N ILE A 77 1.07 0.19 -5.74
CA ILE A 77 0.83 0.40 -4.31
C ILE A 77 -0.62 0.05 -3.97
N TYR A 78 -1.58 0.49 -4.78
CA TYR A 78 -2.98 0.15 -4.56
C TYR A 78 -3.29 -1.34 -4.73
N ASP A 79 -2.68 -2.02 -5.70
CA ASP A 79 -2.85 -3.46 -5.87
C ASP A 79 -2.49 -4.20 -4.57
N VAL A 80 -1.34 -3.85 -3.97
CA VAL A 80 -0.89 -4.43 -2.69
C VAL A 80 -1.82 -4.08 -1.51
N LEU A 81 -2.39 -2.87 -1.50
CA LEU A 81 -3.33 -2.46 -0.45
C LEU A 81 -4.68 -3.17 -0.58
N ILE A 82 -5.16 -3.40 -1.81
CA ILE A 82 -6.41 -4.11 -2.08
C ILE A 82 -6.27 -5.59 -1.72
N GLU A 83 -5.19 -6.25 -2.15
CA GLU A 83 -4.89 -7.65 -1.79
C GLU A 83 -4.88 -7.85 -0.27
N LYS A 84 -4.41 -6.87 0.50
CA LYS A 84 -4.47 -6.91 1.97
C LYS A 84 -5.91 -6.91 2.48
N VAL A 85 -6.75 -6.02 1.95
CA VAL A 85 -8.16 -5.93 2.38
C VAL A 85 -8.89 -7.25 2.11
N GLU A 86 -8.65 -7.87 0.96
CA GLU A 86 -9.23 -9.17 0.61
C GLU A 86 -8.72 -10.29 1.53
N ALA A 87 -7.42 -10.32 1.83
CA ALA A 87 -6.87 -11.30 2.76
C ALA A 87 -7.48 -11.14 4.18
N ASP A 88 -7.62 -9.91 4.66
CA ASP A 88 -8.18 -9.62 5.98
C ASP A 88 -9.68 -9.97 6.07
N THR A 89 -10.45 -9.81 4.99
CA THR A 89 -11.87 -10.20 4.96
C THR A 89 -12.06 -11.71 4.90
N HIS A 90 -11.17 -12.46 4.25
CA HIS A 90 -11.24 -13.92 4.18
C HIS A 90 -10.98 -14.64 5.51
N TYR A 91 -10.27 -14.02 6.47
CA TYR A 91 -10.13 -14.56 7.83
C TYR A 91 -11.37 -14.34 8.72
N HIS A 92 -12.32 -13.50 8.30
CA HIS A 92 -13.53 -13.20 9.05
C HIS A 92 -14.78 -13.98 8.61
N SER A 93 -14.63 -15.03 7.80
CA SER A 93 -15.72 -15.98 7.56
C SER A 93 -15.79 -16.97 8.73
N PRO A 94 -16.80 -16.92 9.61
CA PRO A 94 -16.98 -18.01 10.56
C PRO A 94 -17.42 -19.22 9.75
N GLU A 95 -16.57 -20.25 9.70
CA GLU A 95 -17.03 -21.57 9.28
C GLU A 95 -18.20 -21.95 10.18
N SER A 96 -19.37 -22.03 9.57
CA SER A 96 -20.61 -22.51 10.16
C SER A 96 -20.43 -23.98 10.55
N ASN A 97 -19.95 -24.20 11.78
CA ASN A 97 -20.13 -25.45 12.50
C ASN A 97 -21.64 -25.65 12.76
N LEU A 98 -22.35 -26.22 11.79
CA LEU A 98 -23.53 -27.02 12.08
C LEU A 98 -23.30 -28.43 11.54
N SER A 99 -22.71 -29.27 12.38
CA SER A 99 -22.87 -30.72 12.31
C SER A 99 -24.37 -31.02 12.41
N ILE A 100 -25.00 -31.34 11.28
CA ILE A 100 -26.35 -31.89 11.28
C ILE A 100 -26.22 -33.34 11.69
N ASN A 101 -26.26 -33.59 13.00
CA ASN A 101 -26.42 -34.94 13.52
C ASN A 101 -27.75 -35.50 13.03
N SER A 102 -27.64 -36.70 12.46
CA SER A 102 -28.74 -37.59 12.12
C SER A 102 -29.63 -37.82 13.33
N THR A 103 -30.96 -37.65 13.19
CA THR A 103 -31.89 -38.42 14.00
C THR A 103 -33.16 -38.72 13.21
N THR A 104 -33.21 -39.98 12.80
CA THR A 104 -34.37 -40.75 12.39
C THR A 104 -35.52 -40.58 13.38
N ASN A 105 -36.76 -40.44 12.91
CA ASN A 105 -37.89 -41.03 13.62
C ASN A 105 -38.99 -41.46 12.66
N LYS A 106 -39.53 -42.65 13.00
CA LYS A 106 -40.50 -43.49 12.30
C LYS A 106 -41.83 -42.83 12.00
#